data_AF-A0A2R6RNL9-F1
#
_entry.id   AF-A0A2R6RNL9-F1
#
_cell.length_a   1.000
_cell.length_b   1.000
_cell.length_c   1.000
_cell.angle_alpha   90.00
_cell.angle_beta   90.00
_cell.angle_gamma   90.00
#
_symmetry.space_group_name_H-M   'P 1'
#
loop_
_entity.id
_entity.type
_entity.pdbx_description
1 polymer ?
#
loop_
_entity_poly.entity_id
_entity_poly.type
_entity_poly.pdbx_seq_one_letter_code
_entity_poly.pdbx_strand_id
1 'polypeptide(L)'
;MTKYLPQVVSSGEDSAMEQILLETLITTLVSKNEVAPTARAFLEANSGVEMCQRLLNTWNSLRSSTQKILALAAEVKTLQNDKEHLRINLARAEEEVNVLFEENRILDKENKRLLRLHKERCTLGSGEKHTSSTSAKGNKRKSSPKTSSPIERKIDFCDVDSPRKPLSPLQHNSPESRMHKK
;
A
#
# COMPACT_ATOMS: atom_id res chain seq x y z
N MET A 1 0.12 16.96 -83.60
CA MET A 1 1.35 16.52 -82.89
C MET A 1 1.02 16.36 -81.41
N THR A 2 0.79 15.11 -81.00
CA THR A 2 0.55 14.69 -79.61
C THR A 2 1.85 14.79 -78.82
N LYS A 3 1.87 15.57 -77.73
CA LYS A 3 2.93 15.51 -76.72
C LYS A 3 2.44 14.62 -75.59
N TYR A 4 3.03 13.43 -75.47
CA TYR A 4 2.96 12.61 -74.27
C TYR A 4 3.83 13.26 -73.18
N LEU A 5 3.26 13.46 -72.00
CA LEU A 5 4.02 13.70 -70.77
C LEU A 5 4.29 12.36 -70.09
N PRO A 6 5.48 12.13 -69.51
CA PRO A 6 5.77 10.90 -68.80
C PRO A 6 4.96 10.85 -67.49
N GLN A 7 4.25 9.75 -67.29
CA GLN A 7 3.60 9.41 -66.05
C GLN A 7 4.68 9.13 -64.99
N VAL A 8 4.75 9.97 -63.96
CA VAL A 8 5.62 9.78 -62.79
C VAL A 8 5.06 8.60 -62.00
N VAL A 9 5.68 7.43 -62.18
CA VAL A 9 5.50 6.27 -61.32
C VAL A 9 6.48 6.41 -60.16
N SER A 10 6.10 7.17 -59.14
CA SER A 10 6.87 7.32 -57.89
C SER A 10 5.89 7.32 -56.71
N SER A 11 5.43 6.13 -56.34
CA SER A 11 4.51 5.96 -55.20
C SER A 11 4.69 4.60 -54.51
N GLY A 12 5.16 3.57 -55.23
CA GLY A 12 5.42 2.24 -54.66
C GLY A 12 6.73 2.11 -53.89
N GLU A 13 7.80 2.80 -54.30
CA GLU A 13 9.12 2.72 -53.64
C GLU A 13 9.11 3.43 -52.27
N ASP A 14 8.43 4.57 -52.17
CA ASP A 14 8.36 5.35 -50.93
C ASP A 14 7.64 4.59 -49.81
N SER A 15 6.55 3.88 -50.12
CA SER A 15 5.78 3.09 -49.15
C SER A 15 6.54 1.84 -48.67
N ALA A 16 7.33 1.22 -49.54
CA ALA A 16 8.17 0.08 -49.16
C ALA A 16 9.30 0.52 -48.23
N MET A 17 9.95 1.64 -48.53
CA MET A 17 11.02 2.21 -47.69
C MET A 17 10.49 2.58 -46.30
N GLU A 18 9.32 3.21 -46.22
CA GLU A 18 8.67 3.54 -44.95
C GLU A 18 8.45 2.28 -44.08
N GLN A 19 7.89 1.22 -44.66
CA GLN A 19 7.65 -0.03 -43.93
C GLN A 19 8.96 -0.64 -43.40
N ILE A 20 10.03 -0.64 -44.19
CA ILE A 20 11.34 -1.18 -43.78
C ILE A 20 11.91 -0.36 -42.61
N LEU A 21 11.82 0.97 -42.68
CA LEU A 21 12.27 1.86 -41.60
C LEU A 21 11.49 1.61 -40.32
N LEU A 22 10.16 1.47 -40.41
CA LEU A 22 9.30 1.21 -39.26
C LEU A 22 9.59 -0.16 -38.62
N GLU A 23 9.72 -1.21 -39.43
CA GLU A 23 10.10 -2.55 -38.96
C GLU A 23 11.44 -2.53 -38.24
N THR A 24 12.43 -1.82 -38.79
CA THR A 24 13.77 -1.68 -38.21
C THR A 24 13.71 -0.93 -36.88
N LEU A 25 12.99 0.18 -36.83
CA LEU A 25 12.83 1.01 -35.63
C LEU A 25 12.19 0.23 -34.48
N ILE A 26 11.03 -0.39 -34.73
CA ILE A 26 10.31 -1.17 -33.73
C ILE A 26 11.14 -2.36 -33.28
N THR A 27 11.87 -2.98 -34.21
CA THR A 27 12.73 -4.11 -33.86
C THR A 27 13.87 -3.71 -32.94
N THR A 28 14.43 -2.51 -33.14
CA THR A 28 15.55 -1.95 -32.38
C THR A 28 15.11 -1.47 -31.00
N LEU A 29 13.95 -0.82 -30.89
CA LEU A 29 13.50 -0.19 -29.64
C LEU A 29 12.80 -1.14 -28.67
N VAL A 30 12.12 -2.17 -29.18
CA VAL A 30 11.29 -3.06 -28.35
C VAL A 30 12.01 -4.38 -28.08
N SER A 31 12.32 -4.63 -26.80
CA SER A 31 12.94 -5.85 -26.27
C SER A 31 12.16 -7.11 -26.65
N LYS A 32 12.87 -8.24 -26.85
CA LYS A 32 12.28 -9.46 -27.46
C LYS A 32 11.58 -10.41 -26.47
N ASN A 33 11.95 -10.39 -25.19
CA ASN A 33 11.73 -11.57 -24.34
C ASN A 33 10.27 -11.81 -23.92
N GLU A 34 9.41 -10.78 -23.93
CA GLU A 34 8.01 -10.91 -23.46
C GLU A 34 6.96 -10.46 -24.47
N VAL A 35 7.36 -10.06 -25.67
CA VAL A 35 6.44 -9.46 -26.67
C VAL A 35 5.30 -10.40 -27.05
N ALA A 36 5.63 -11.63 -27.47
CA ALA A 36 4.64 -12.57 -27.96
C ALA A 36 3.60 -12.99 -26.89
N PRO A 37 4.00 -13.43 -25.68
CA PRO A 37 3.01 -13.78 -24.65
C PRO A 37 2.18 -12.58 -24.19
N THR A 38 2.80 -11.41 -23.99
CA THR A 38 2.10 -10.19 -23.55
C THR A 38 1.04 -9.74 -24.56
N ALA A 39 1.39 -9.69 -25.84
CA ALA A 39 0.45 -9.31 -26.89
C ALA A 39 -0.70 -10.31 -27.06
N ARG A 40 -0.42 -11.63 -27.02
CA ARG A 40 -1.47 -12.65 -27.15
C ARG A 40 -2.43 -12.64 -25.96
N ALA A 41 -1.88 -12.60 -24.74
CA ALA A 41 -2.70 -12.53 -23.53
C ALA A 41 -3.60 -11.28 -23.54
N PHE A 42 -3.09 -10.15 -24.03
CA PHE A 42 -3.87 -8.94 -24.20
C PHE A 42 -5.03 -9.11 -25.19
N LEU A 43 -4.78 -9.70 -26.36
CA LEU A 43 -5.84 -9.97 -27.34
C LEU A 43 -6.88 -10.95 -26.80
N GLU A 44 -6.47 -12.00 -26.09
CA GLU A 44 -7.34 -12.99 -25.47
C GLU A 44 -8.25 -12.35 -24.41
N ALA A 45 -7.67 -11.54 -23.52
CA ALA A 45 -8.41 -10.79 -22.49
C ALA A 45 -9.41 -9.79 -23.09
N ASN A 46 -9.17 -9.34 -24.32
CA ASN A 46 -10.02 -8.39 -25.04
C ASN A 46 -10.77 -9.03 -26.23
N SER A 47 -10.93 -10.36 -26.25
CA SER A 47 -11.58 -11.12 -27.35
C SER A 47 -13.04 -10.71 -27.62
N GLY A 48 -13.72 -10.09 -26.65
CA GLY A 48 -15.04 -9.50 -26.85
C GLY A 48 -15.05 -8.29 -27.81
N VAL A 49 -13.88 -7.70 -28.10
CA VAL A 49 -13.71 -6.66 -29.11
C VAL A 49 -13.42 -7.32 -30.46
N GLU A 50 -14.28 -7.09 -31.45
CA GLU A 50 -14.20 -7.73 -32.78
C GLU A 50 -12.81 -7.65 -33.41
N MET A 51 -12.15 -6.48 -33.31
CA MET A 51 -10.80 -6.29 -33.86
C MET A 51 -9.74 -7.13 -33.13
N CYS A 52 -9.84 -7.28 -31.81
CA CYS A 52 -8.94 -8.13 -31.04
C CYS A 52 -9.12 -9.60 -31.40
N GLN A 53 -10.38 -10.05 -31.58
CA GLN A 53 -10.67 -11.41 -32.04
C GLN A 53 -10.13 -11.67 -33.44
N ARG A 54 -10.31 -10.72 -34.38
CA ARG A 54 -9.76 -10.83 -35.75
C ARG A 54 -8.24 -10.91 -35.74
N LEU A 55 -7.57 -10.06 -34.95
CA LEU A 55 -6.12 -10.08 -34.78
C LEU A 55 -5.61 -11.39 -34.15
N LEU A 56 -6.36 -11.94 -33.19
CA LEU A 56 -6.02 -13.22 -32.56
C LEU A 56 -6.12 -14.38 -33.57
N ASN A 57 -7.16 -14.38 -34.41
CA ASN A 57 -7.35 -15.38 -35.47
C ASN A 57 -6.25 -15.31 -36.54
N THR A 58 -5.72 -14.12 -36.84
CA THR A 58 -4.64 -13.93 -37.82
C THR A 58 -3.25 -13.83 -37.19
N TRP A 59 -3.09 -14.17 -35.91
CA TRP A 59 -1.84 -13.96 -35.17
C TRP A 59 -0.58 -14.49 -35.88
N ASN A 60 -0.64 -15.71 -36.42
CA ASN A 60 0.50 -16.37 -37.05
C ASN A 60 0.92 -15.71 -38.38
N SER A 61 0.04 -14.89 -38.98
CA SER A 61 0.36 -14.11 -40.18
C SER A 61 0.71 -12.65 -39.86
N LEU A 62 0.65 -12.22 -38.60
CA LEU A 62 1.08 -10.89 -38.20
C LEU A 62 2.60 -10.76 -38.29
N ARG A 63 3.05 -9.59 -38.73
CA ARG A 63 4.47 -9.24 -38.73
C ARG A 63 4.97 -9.09 -37.29
N SER A 64 6.28 -9.28 -37.10
CA SER A 64 6.90 -9.15 -35.77
C SER A 64 6.72 -7.74 -35.19
N SER A 65 6.82 -6.68 -36.00
CA SER A 65 6.53 -5.31 -35.56
C SER A 65 5.10 -5.14 -35.05
N THR A 66 4.11 -5.75 -35.71
CA THR A 66 2.71 -5.68 -35.30
C THR A 66 2.52 -6.35 -33.95
N GLN A 67 3.13 -7.52 -33.75
CA GLN A 67 3.12 -8.20 -32.45
C GLN A 67 3.78 -7.35 -31.35
N LYS A 68 4.88 -6.64 -31.67
CA LYS A 68 5.56 -5.69 -30.77
C LYS A 68 4.69 -4.48 -30.42
N ILE A 69 3.99 -3.89 -31.39
CA ILE A 69 3.05 -2.79 -31.14
C ILE A 69 1.90 -3.26 -30.25
N LEU A 70 1.38 -4.47 -30.47
CA LEU A 70 0.32 -5.04 -29.63
C LEU A 70 0.80 -5.27 -28.20
N ALA A 71 2.04 -5.74 -28.01
CA ALA A 71 2.63 -5.86 -26.68
C ALA A 71 2.77 -4.49 -26.00
N LEU A 72 3.22 -3.47 -26.74
CA LEU A 72 3.31 -2.11 -26.22
C LEU A 72 1.93 -1.55 -25.84
N ALA A 73 0.89 -1.80 -26.66
CA ALA A 73 -0.47 -1.39 -26.34
C ALA A 73 -0.98 -2.07 -25.06
N ALA A 74 -0.63 -3.34 -24.85
CA ALA A 74 -0.94 -4.07 -23.62
C ALA A 74 -0.24 -3.44 -22.40
N GLU A 75 1.06 -3.15 -22.51
CA GLU A 75 1.82 -2.49 -21.44
C GLU A 75 1.26 -1.11 -21.11
N VAL A 76 0.91 -0.31 -22.12
CA VAL A 76 0.27 1.00 -21.93
C VAL A 76 -1.05 0.85 -21.16
N LYS A 77 -1.86 -0.17 -21.48
CA LYS A 77 -3.12 -0.41 -20.78
C LYS A 77 -2.89 -0.81 -19.32
N THR A 78 -1.91 -1.67 -19.05
CA THR A 78 -1.52 -2.06 -17.69
C THR A 78 -1.05 -0.84 -16.88
N LEU A 79 -0.15 -0.04 -17.44
CA LEU A 79 0.36 1.18 -16.79
C LEU A 79 -0.75 2.20 -16.51
N GLN A 80 -1.75 2.31 -17.38
CA GLN A 80 -2.92 3.16 -17.13
C GLN A 80 -3.71 2.69 -15.91
N ASN A 81 -3.94 1.39 -15.76
CA ASN A 81 -4.64 0.82 -14.61
C ASN A 81 -3.80 0.99 -13.33
N ASP A 82 -2.51 0.67 -13.38
CA ASP A 82 -1.60 0.79 -12.25
C ASP A 82 -1.50 2.24 -11.76
N LYS A 83 -1.43 3.20 -12.68
CA LYS A 83 -1.45 4.63 -12.35
C LYS A 83 -2.71 5.02 -11.57
N GLU A 84 -3.88 4.51 -11.97
CA GLU A 84 -5.13 4.82 -11.27
C GLU A 84 -5.18 4.15 -9.89
N HIS A 85 -4.72 2.90 -9.79
CA HIS A 85 -4.58 2.22 -8.49
C HIS A 85 -3.65 2.97 -7.54
N LEU A 86 -2.49 3.43 -8.03
CA LEU A 86 -1.55 4.22 -7.25
C LEU A 86 -2.16 5.56 -6.80
N ARG A 87 -2.93 6.22 -7.67
CA ARG A 87 -3.64 7.46 -7.33
C ARG A 87 -4.64 7.25 -6.19
N ILE A 88 -5.43 6.19 -6.25
CA ILE A 88 -6.41 5.84 -5.20
C ILE A 88 -5.69 5.51 -3.88
N ASN A 89 -4.62 4.72 -3.94
CA ASN A 89 -3.86 4.33 -2.75
C ASN A 89 -3.18 5.53 -2.09
N LEU A 90 -2.63 6.45 -2.88
CA LEU A 90 -2.05 7.69 -2.37
C LEU A 90 -3.09 8.53 -1.63
N ALA A 91 -4.26 8.76 -2.25
CA ALA A 91 -5.33 9.52 -1.63
C ALA A 91 -5.82 8.89 -0.31
N ARG A 92 -5.89 7.55 -0.25
CA ARG A 92 -6.22 6.83 0.98
C ARG A 92 -5.14 7.00 2.06
N ALA A 93 -3.86 6.86 1.68
CA ALA A 93 -2.75 7.04 2.62
C ALA A 93 -2.72 8.46 3.20
N GLU A 94 -3.01 9.47 2.39
CA GLU A 94 -3.12 10.86 2.84
C GLU A 94 -4.26 11.04 3.88
N GLU A 95 -5.43 10.42 3.64
CA GLU A 95 -6.53 10.45 4.60
C GLU A 95 -6.20 9.72 5.91
N GLU A 96 -5.54 8.55 5.82
CA GLU A 96 -5.10 7.80 7.01
C GLU A 96 -4.12 8.63 7.85
N VAL A 97 -3.20 9.36 7.22
CA VAL A 97 -2.29 10.28 7.92
C VAL A 97 -3.06 11.39 8.64
N ASN A 98 -4.08 11.97 8.01
CA ASN A 98 -4.89 13.02 8.63
C ASN A 98 -5.64 12.52 9.87
N VAL A 99 -6.28 11.36 9.77
CA VAL A 99 -6.99 10.73 10.90
C VAL A 99 -6.01 10.44 12.03
N LEU A 100 -4.88 9.78 11.74
CA LEU A 100 -3.87 9.46 12.75
C LEU A 100 -3.25 10.71 13.39
N PHE A 101 -3.08 11.78 12.63
CA PHE A 101 -2.58 13.05 13.17
C PHE A 101 -3.56 13.63 14.18
N GLU A 102 -4.87 13.63 13.88
CA GLU A 102 -5.88 14.15 14.78
C GLU A 102 -6.02 13.28 16.05
N GLU A 103 -6.02 11.96 15.90
CA GLU A 103 -6.02 11.03 17.03
C GLU A 103 -4.80 11.23 17.93
N ASN A 104 -3.60 11.35 17.36
CA ASN A 104 -2.38 11.63 18.11
C ASN A 104 -2.46 12.99 18.82
N ARG A 105 -3.06 14.00 18.18
CA ARG A 105 -3.25 15.33 18.79
C ARG A 105 -4.15 15.25 20.02
N ILE A 106 -5.22 14.46 19.97
CA ILE A 106 -6.14 14.25 21.11
C ILE A 106 -5.42 13.50 22.24
N LEU A 107 -4.71 12.40 21.90
CA LEU A 107 -3.97 11.60 22.87
C LEU A 107 -2.86 12.40 23.56
N ASP A 108 -2.11 13.23 22.83
CA ASP A 108 -1.07 14.08 23.40
C ASP A 108 -1.63 15.10 24.41
N LYS A 109 -2.77 15.72 24.09
CA LYS A 109 -3.47 16.63 25.02
C LYS A 109 -3.87 15.92 26.31
N GLU A 110 -4.43 14.71 26.19
CA GLU A 110 -4.88 13.93 27.34
C GLU A 110 -3.71 13.41 28.18
N ASN A 111 -2.64 12.92 27.54
CA ASN A 111 -1.42 12.50 28.23
C ASN A 111 -0.79 13.66 29.02
N LYS A 112 -0.72 14.85 28.44
CA LYS A 112 -0.24 16.06 29.13
C LYS A 112 -1.14 16.46 30.30
N ARG A 113 -2.46 16.25 30.19
CA ARG A 113 -3.42 16.51 31.27
C ARG A 113 -3.22 15.52 32.43
N LEU A 114 -3.15 14.23 32.14
CA LEU A 114 -2.96 13.17 33.13
C LEU A 114 -1.62 13.29 33.85
N LEU A 115 -0.55 13.60 33.11
CA LEU A 115 0.78 13.78 33.70
C LEU A 115 0.82 14.94 34.71
N ARG A 116 0.12 16.05 34.44
CA ARG A 116 -0.03 17.16 35.39
C ARG A 116 -0.77 16.73 36.65
N LEU A 117 -1.93 16.09 36.48
CA LEU A 117 -2.73 15.59 37.61
C LEU A 117 -1.95 14.59 38.49
N HIS A 118 -1.15 13.72 37.87
CA HIS A 118 -0.29 12.79 38.59
C HIS A 118 0.78 13.51 39.41
N LYS A 119 1.49 14.48 38.81
CA LYS A 119 2.49 15.29 39.52
C LYS A 119 1.88 16.06 40.70
N GLU A 120 0.70 16.65 40.51
CA GLU A 120 -0.03 17.35 41.59
C GLU A 120 -0.41 16.39 42.72
N ARG A 121 -0.93 15.20 42.41
CA ARG A 121 -1.26 14.19 43.44
C ARG A 121 -0.03 13.67 44.19
N CYS A 122 1.09 13.45 43.50
CA CYS A 122 2.34 13.01 44.14
C CYS A 122 2.98 14.09 45.02
N THR A 123 2.82 15.38 44.68
CA THR A 123 3.37 16.49 45.49
C THR A 123 2.53 16.75 46.75
N LEU A 124 1.21 16.59 46.69
CA LEU A 124 0.31 16.68 47.85
C LEU A 124 0.43 15.49 48.84
N GLY A 125 0.92 14.32 48.39
CA GLY A 125 1.06 13.13 49.23
C GLY A 125 2.31 13.07 50.10
N SER A 126 3.23 14.05 50.02
CA SER A 126 4.46 14.06 50.83
C SER A 126 4.42 14.98 52.06
N GLY A 127 3.31 15.69 52.27
CA GLY A 127 3.14 16.70 53.31
C GLY A 127 2.36 16.23 54.55
N GLU A 128 2.66 15.06 55.12
CA GLU A 128 2.19 14.74 56.47
C GLU A 128 3.16 13.77 57.19
N LYS A 129 4.40 14.23 57.35
CA LYS A 129 5.24 13.79 58.46
C LYS A 129 5.28 14.95 59.44
N HIS A 130 5.27 14.62 60.74
CA HIS A 130 5.18 15.52 61.90
C HIS A 130 3.77 15.76 62.44
N THR A 131 3.21 14.78 63.16
CA THR A 131 2.92 15.03 64.58
C THR A 131 3.30 13.80 65.41
N SER A 132 3.96 14.11 66.52
CA SER A 132 4.50 13.26 67.58
C SER A 132 3.52 12.21 68.11
N SER A 133 3.92 10.93 68.05
CA SER A 133 3.29 9.85 68.80
C SER A 133 3.65 9.96 70.29
N THR A 134 2.80 10.60 71.09
CA THR A 134 2.84 10.44 72.55
C THR A 134 1.90 9.31 72.97
N SER A 135 2.51 8.26 73.52
CA SER A 135 1.88 7.12 74.18
C SER A 135 0.94 7.57 75.30
N ALA A 136 -0.35 7.20 75.19
CA ALA A 136 -1.27 7.22 76.32
C ALA A 136 -2.12 5.94 76.32
N LYS A 137 -1.95 5.20 77.41
CA LYS A 137 -2.56 3.93 77.80
C LYS A 137 -4.08 4.10 77.98
N GLY A 138 -4.88 3.32 77.26
CA GLY A 138 -6.35 3.34 77.37
C GLY A 138 -6.99 2.05 76.86
N ASN A 139 -7.99 1.57 77.59
CA ASN A 139 -8.49 0.19 77.65
C ASN A 139 -9.31 -0.29 76.43
N LYS A 140 -9.37 -1.63 76.28
CA LYS A 140 -10.14 -2.41 75.28
C LYS A 140 -11.62 -1.99 75.15
N ARG A 141 -12.14 -1.88 73.90
CA ARG A 141 -13.14 -2.80 73.26
C ARG A 141 -13.87 -2.16 72.04
N LYS A 142 -14.12 -3.03 71.06
CA LYS A 142 -15.00 -2.98 69.85
C LYS A 142 -14.34 -2.50 68.54
N SER A 143 -13.90 -3.50 67.77
CA SER A 143 -13.61 -3.44 66.34
C SER A 143 -14.88 -3.53 65.49
N SER A 144 -14.82 -2.88 64.33
CA SER A 144 -15.72 -2.93 63.15
C SER A 144 -16.80 -1.83 63.09
N PRO A 145 -16.62 -0.85 62.18
CA PRO A 145 -17.41 -0.91 60.95
C PRO A 145 -16.61 -0.42 59.72
N LYS A 146 -16.28 -1.29 58.76
CA LYS A 146 -15.84 -0.89 57.40
C LYS A 146 -16.24 -1.95 56.37
N THR A 147 -17.38 -1.77 55.72
CA THR A 147 -17.61 -2.28 54.36
C THR A 147 -17.25 -1.17 53.38
N SER A 148 -15.98 -1.10 53.01
CA SER A 148 -15.57 -0.53 51.73
C SER A 148 -14.21 -1.11 51.36
N SER A 149 -14.22 -1.98 50.37
CA SER A 149 -13.03 -2.48 49.70
C SER A 149 -12.50 -1.42 48.73
N PRO A 150 -11.21 -1.07 48.78
CA PRO A 150 -10.49 -0.59 47.62
C PRO A 150 -9.72 -1.77 47.05
N ILE A 151 -10.07 -2.19 45.84
CA ILE A 151 -9.30 -3.17 45.10
C ILE A 151 -7.91 -2.55 44.83
N GLU A 152 -6.88 -3.06 45.51
CA GLU A 152 -5.49 -2.65 45.35
C GLU A 152 -4.99 -3.20 44.00
N ARG A 153 -5.37 -2.57 42.90
CA ARG A 153 -4.65 -2.75 41.63
C ARG A 153 -3.43 -1.85 41.66
N LYS A 154 -2.36 -2.32 42.33
CA LYS A 154 -1.00 -1.81 42.10
C LYS A 154 -0.61 -2.20 40.68
N ILE A 155 -0.72 -1.27 39.75
CA ILE A 155 0.05 -1.34 38.50
C ILE A 155 1.34 -0.60 38.83
N ASP A 156 2.40 -1.38 39.02
CA ASP A 156 3.76 -0.88 39.15
C ASP A 156 4.23 -0.44 37.76
N PHE A 157 4.54 0.85 37.59
CA PHE A 157 5.03 1.42 36.32
C PHE A 157 6.56 1.46 36.25
N CYS A 158 7.27 0.74 37.12
CA CYS A 158 8.73 0.70 37.11
C CYS A 158 9.34 -0.24 36.04
N ASP A 159 8.53 -1.00 35.29
CA ASP A 159 9.01 -1.86 34.20
C ASP A 159 8.85 -1.16 32.83
N VAL A 160 9.75 -0.23 32.54
CA VAL A 160 9.77 0.60 31.32
C VAL A 160 10.56 -0.04 30.17
N ASP A 161 11.03 -1.29 30.29
CA ASP A 161 11.87 -1.91 29.25
C ASP A 161 11.36 -3.27 28.73
N SER A 162 10.06 -3.55 28.87
CA SER A 162 9.47 -4.71 28.19
C SER A 162 9.15 -4.36 26.72
N PRO A 163 9.77 -5.03 25.71
CA PRO A 163 9.49 -4.75 24.31
C PRO A 163 8.01 -5.02 24.02
N ARG A 164 7.29 -3.98 23.61
CA ARG A 164 5.86 -4.07 23.29
C ARG A 164 5.64 -5.12 22.20
N LYS A 165 4.81 -6.13 22.48
CA LYS A 165 4.32 -7.04 21.44
C LYS A 165 3.42 -6.26 20.48
N PRO A 166 3.56 -6.44 19.15
CA PRO A 166 2.64 -5.83 18.20
C PRO A 166 1.21 -6.33 18.47
N LEU A 167 0.24 -5.42 18.36
CA LEU A 167 -1.17 -5.70 18.65
C LEU A 167 -1.84 -6.63 17.60
N SER A 168 -1.10 -7.03 16.56
CA SER A 168 -1.52 -8.03 15.58
C SER A 168 -0.30 -8.66 14.90
N PRO A 169 -0.32 -9.97 14.57
CA PRO A 169 0.65 -10.54 13.64
C PRO A 169 0.45 -9.88 12.26
N LEU A 170 1.53 -9.33 11.68
CA LEU A 170 1.55 -8.94 10.27
C LEU A 170 1.28 -10.20 9.44
N GLN A 171 0.09 -10.30 8.84
CA GLN A 171 -0.20 -11.39 7.91
C GLN A 171 0.79 -11.31 6.76
N HIS A 172 1.55 -12.38 6.57
CA HIS A 172 2.48 -12.50 5.47
C HIS A 172 1.66 -12.62 4.18
N ASN A 173 1.62 -11.55 3.38
CA ASN A 173 1.07 -11.58 2.02
C ASN A 173 2.06 -12.25 1.04
N SER A 174 2.56 -13.44 1.37
CA SER A 174 3.36 -14.26 0.46
C SER A 174 2.57 -15.50 0.05
N PRO A 175 2.26 -15.66 -1.24
CA PRO A 175 1.54 -16.82 -1.73
C PRO A 175 2.53 -17.96 -1.98
N GLU A 176 3.04 -18.63 -0.94
CA GLU A 176 3.72 -19.93 -1.10
C GLU A 176 4.06 -20.58 0.26
N SER A 177 3.14 -21.39 0.80
CA SER A 177 3.52 -22.50 1.69
C SER A 177 2.51 -23.65 1.61
N ARG A 178 2.33 -24.21 0.41
CA ARG A 178 1.80 -25.58 0.30
C ARG A 178 2.94 -26.54 0.65
N MET A 179 3.22 -26.71 1.93
CA MET A 179 4.01 -27.86 2.38
C MET A 179 3.11 -29.09 2.40
N HIS A 180 3.41 -30.00 1.48
CA HIS A 180 2.93 -31.36 1.43
C HIS A 180 3.01 -32.04 2.80
N LYS A 181 1.91 -32.66 3.23
CA LYS A 181 1.97 -33.73 4.24
C LYS A 181 1.90 -35.07 3.51
N LYS A 182 2.89 -35.92 3.78
CA LYS A 182 2.85 -37.36 3.53
C LYS A 182 1.82 -38.01 4.43
#